data_AF-A0A7Y2JDB9-F1
#
_entry.id   AF-A0A7Y2JDB9-F1
#
_cell.length_a   1.000
_cell.length_b   1.000
_cell.length_c   1.000
_cell.angle_alpha   90.00
_cell.angle_beta   90.00
_cell.angle_gamma   90.00
#
_symmetry.space_group_name_H-M   'P 1'
#
loop_
_entity.id
_entity.type
_entity.pdbx_description
1 polymer ?
#
loop_
_entity_poly.entity_id
_entity_poly.type
_entity_poly.pdbx_seq_one_letter_code
_entity_poly.pdbx_strand_id
1 'polypeptide(L)'
;MQTEGRVRIPGVLWFSLRAHWAFGLLPLAFLTEISRTAIAFTAAAFVAGSVLDWTGSSRRGWHRAGFFLLATGAAAAVADLFFGSGDFLASVVLLVLGVQSVKFLLSKTHRDGWQLCAISFLEFLAAAATTTEIQFAAFLFLFLGLSAGAMWALQAEEAAEAGGVAIPRTRAGFTVLTLLLTAVTGFCLTAVMFAVTPRIGIEQFLRRTGSRGGITGFTDTISLRDVTSVKVDRRIVARIEFPELAPGVSPPELHLRGATYTRFDGTKWRRGKSPHGRVPNAGSHYLLSAQKAAPLSSAEIFMEPIGYSVLFVYAGTVSVEGALGEIRTDGRGNYRLSAGKSAVRYQVRFAPGGSPP
;
A
#
# COMPACT_ATOMS: atom_id res chain seq x y z
N MET A 1 39.85 19.71 38.92
CA MET A 1 40.06 19.79 37.46
C MET A 1 38.68 19.82 36.82
N GLN A 2 38.33 20.94 36.19
CA GLN A 2 36.97 21.30 35.77
C GLN A 2 36.32 20.22 34.90
N THR A 3 35.18 19.71 35.33
CA THR A 3 34.21 19.05 34.46
C THR A 3 33.67 20.11 33.49
N GLU A 4 34.19 20.14 32.27
CA GLU A 4 33.67 20.97 31.19
C GLU A 4 32.16 20.69 31.04
N GLY A 5 31.37 21.67 31.46
CA GLY A 5 29.92 21.65 31.35
C GLY A 5 29.55 21.68 29.89
N ARG A 6 29.23 20.49 29.34
CA ARG A 6 28.55 20.33 28.06
C ARG A 6 27.38 21.31 28.05
N VAL A 7 27.42 22.33 27.17
CA VAL A 7 26.39 23.34 27.02
C VAL A 7 25.06 22.61 26.87
N ARG A 8 24.22 22.64 27.92
CA ARG A 8 22.95 21.93 27.91
C ARG A 8 22.04 22.67 26.95
N ILE A 9 21.81 22.07 25.79
CA ILE A 9 20.64 22.35 24.96
C ILE A 9 19.44 22.47 25.90
N PRO A 10 18.63 23.55 25.83
CA PRO A 10 17.40 23.66 26.60
C PRO A 10 16.62 22.34 26.46
N GLY A 11 16.23 21.70 27.56
CA GLY A 11 15.61 20.36 27.52
C GLY A 11 14.44 20.26 26.53
N VAL A 12 13.73 21.38 26.31
CA VAL A 12 12.67 21.53 25.31
C VAL A 12 13.12 21.22 23.88
N LEU A 13 14.30 21.67 23.44
CA LEU A 13 14.82 21.41 22.09
C LEU A 13 15.20 19.94 21.91
N TRP A 14 15.77 19.32 22.96
CA TRP A 14 16.08 17.89 22.99
C TRP A 14 14.83 17.01 22.84
N PHE A 15 13.73 17.39 23.50
CA PHE A 15 12.44 16.71 23.36
C PHE A 15 11.78 16.98 22.00
N SER A 16 11.84 18.20 21.50
CA SER A 16 11.29 18.57 20.19
C SER A 16 11.91 17.74 19.06
N LEU A 17 13.23 17.58 19.08
CA LEU A 17 13.96 16.81 18.07
C LEU A 17 13.58 15.32 18.08
N ARG A 18 13.47 14.71 19.26
CA ARG A 18 13.02 13.31 19.43
C ARG A 18 11.56 13.10 19.06
N ALA A 19 10.71 14.05 19.42
CA ALA A 19 9.31 14.03 19.04
C ALA A 19 9.17 14.00 17.51
N HIS A 20 9.93 14.84 16.80
CA HIS A 20 9.94 14.85 15.34
C HIS A 20 10.45 13.54 14.73
N TRP A 21 11.54 12.95 15.27
CA TRP A 21 12.07 11.68 14.76
C TRP A 21 11.07 10.54 14.89
N ALA A 22 10.32 10.46 16.01
CA ALA A 22 9.33 9.42 16.22
C ALA A 22 8.00 9.69 15.50
N PHE A 23 7.70 10.95 15.15
CA PHE A 23 6.41 11.30 14.56
C PHE A 23 6.18 10.65 13.20
N GLY A 24 7.24 10.44 12.40
CA GLY A 24 7.15 9.72 11.11
C GLY A 24 6.55 8.31 11.22
N LEU A 25 6.70 7.66 12.39
CA LEU A 25 6.15 6.32 12.65
C LEU A 25 4.63 6.31 12.84
N LEU A 26 4.04 7.41 13.34
CA LEU A 26 2.61 7.45 13.66
C LEU A 26 1.70 7.31 12.43
N PRO A 27 1.85 8.11 11.35
CA PRO A 27 1.01 7.94 10.18
C PRO A 27 1.24 6.58 9.51
N LEU A 28 2.46 6.02 9.57
CA LEU A 28 2.71 4.65 9.12
C LEU A 28 1.91 3.63 9.95
N ALA A 29 1.87 3.79 11.29
CA ALA A 29 1.17 2.86 12.18
C ALA A 29 -0.35 2.90 12.04
N PHE A 30 -0.93 4.09 11.89
CA PHE A 30 -2.38 4.30 11.94
C PHE A 30 -3.05 4.34 10.58
N LEU A 31 -2.33 4.78 9.54
CA LEU A 31 -2.94 5.11 8.24
C LEU A 31 -2.48 4.20 7.09
N THR A 32 -1.58 3.24 7.35
CA THR A 32 -1.02 2.37 6.31
C THR A 32 -1.09 0.89 6.70
N GLU A 33 -0.99 0.00 5.71
CA GLU A 33 -0.92 -1.45 5.90
C GLU A 33 0.52 -1.96 6.12
N ILE A 34 1.47 -1.08 6.44
CA ILE A 34 2.87 -1.44 6.62
C ILE A 34 3.04 -2.32 7.87
N SER A 35 4.06 -3.18 7.85
CA SER A 35 4.32 -4.15 8.91
C SER A 35 4.31 -3.54 10.31
N ARG A 36 3.26 -3.85 11.09
CA ARG A 36 3.11 -3.39 12.48
C ARG A 36 4.25 -3.87 13.38
N THR A 37 4.82 -5.04 13.09
CA THR A 37 5.95 -5.58 13.86
C THR A 37 7.23 -4.78 13.62
N ALA A 38 7.49 -4.35 12.38
CA ALA A 38 8.63 -3.49 12.07
C ALA A 38 8.49 -2.11 12.71
N ILE A 39 7.28 -1.54 12.70
CA ILE A 39 7.01 -0.26 13.36
C ILE A 39 7.16 -0.39 14.89
N ALA A 40 6.59 -1.44 15.49
CA ALA A 40 6.73 -1.69 16.93
C ALA A 40 8.18 -1.90 17.35
N PHE A 41 8.97 -2.62 16.55
CA PHE A 41 10.40 -2.79 16.76
C PHE A 41 11.14 -1.45 16.70
N THR A 42 10.84 -0.62 15.71
CA THR A 42 11.46 0.71 15.54
C THR A 42 11.08 1.65 16.67
N ALA A 43 9.82 1.61 17.13
CA ALA A 43 9.36 2.35 18.30
C ALA A 43 10.08 1.89 19.59
N ALA A 44 10.29 0.58 19.75
CA ALA A 44 11.07 0.04 20.86
C ALA A 44 12.54 0.50 20.80
N ALA A 45 13.14 0.50 19.61
CA ALA A 45 14.48 1.03 19.38
C ALA A 45 14.58 2.54 19.69
N PHE A 46 13.55 3.33 19.36
CA PHE A 46 13.45 4.74 19.72
C PHE A 46 13.40 4.95 21.24
N VAL A 47 12.56 4.20 21.95
CA VAL A 47 12.45 4.28 23.42
C VAL A 47 13.78 3.88 24.07
N ALA A 48 14.35 2.73 23.69
CA ALA A 48 15.63 2.28 24.20
C ALA A 48 16.76 3.28 23.90
N GLY A 49 16.81 3.80 22.67
CA GLY A 49 17.77 4.81 22.23
C GLY A 49 17.67 6.11 23.04
N SER A 50 16.46 6.56 23.35
CA SER A 50 16.18 7.76 24.14
C SER A 50 16.56 7.59 25.62
N VAL A 51 16.27 6.43 26.21
CA VAL A 51 16.69 6.09 27.59
C VAL A 51 18.22 6.03 27.68
N LEU A 52 18.89 5.43 26.70
CA LEU A 52 20.35 5.37 26.65
C LEU A 52 20.98 6.76 26.47
N ASP A 53 20.35 7.67 25.71
CA ASP A 53 20.81 9.05 25.58
C ASP A 53 20.63 9.83 26.90
N TRP A 54 19.50 9.63 27.58
CA TRP A 54 19.19 10.28 28.85
C TRP A 54 20.14 9.85 29.96
N THR A 55 20.46 8.56 30.02
CA THR A 55 21.34 7.97 31.05
C THR A 55 22.83 8.19 30.76
N GLY A 56 23.20 8.66 29.57
CA GLY A 56 24.60 8.84 29.18
C GLY A 56 25.40 7.54 29.07
N SER A 57 24.71 6.41 28.91
CA SER A 57 25.31 5.08 28.89
C SER A 57 26.32 4.91 27.75
N SER A 58 27.47 4.27 28.03
CA SER A 58 28.48 4.01 27.00
C SER A 58 27.98 2.98 25.98
N ARG A 59 28.11 3.31 24.68
CA ARG A 59 27.66 2.47 23.56
C ARG A 59 28.82 1.76 22.83
N ARG A 60 29.96 1.59 23.49
CA ARG A 60 31.12 0.90 22.89
C ARG A 60 30.73 -0.52 22.48
N GLY A 61 31.00 -0.88 21.22
CA GLY A 61 30.71 -2.22 20.67
C GLY A 61 29.32 -2.38 20.04
N TRP A 62 28.40 -1.41 20.21
CA TRP A 62 27.06 -1.46 19.60
C TRP A 62 27.09 -1.41 18.07
N HIS A 63 28.20 -0.99 17.45
CA HIS A 63 28.37 -1.02 16.00
C HIS A 63 28.24 -2.43 15.41
N ARG A 64 28.70 -3.49 16.10
CA ARG A 64 28.54 -4.87 15.60
C ARG A 64 27.08 -5.30 15.65
N ALA A 65 26.41 -5.04 16.78
CA ALA A 65 24.98 -5.34 16.92
C ALA A 65 24.13 -4.53 15.91
N GLY A 66 24.45 -3.25 15.71
CA GLY A 66 23.82 -2.39 14.72
C GLY A 66 24.01 -2.90 13.29
N PHE A 67 25.20 -3.42 12.94
CA PHE A 67 25.44 -4.05 11.65
C PHE A 67 24.56 -5.29 11.45
N PHE A 68 24.50 -6.21 12.43
CA PHE A 68 23.64 -7.40 12.31
C PHE A 68 22.15 -7.04 12.22
N LEU A 69 21.72 -6.03 12.98
CA LEU A 69 20.35 -5.53 12.95
C LEU A 69 20.01 -4.90 11.59
N LEU A 70 20.93 -4.11 11.02
CA LEU A 70 20.79 -3.55 9.68
C LEU A 70 20.74 -4.65 8.61
N ALA A 71 21.66 -5.62 8.68
CA ALA A 71 21.72 -6.74 7.74
C ALA A 71 20.42 -7.58 7.79
N THR A 72 19.90 -7.81 8.99
CA THR A 72 18.63 -8.53 9.19
C THR A 72 17.45 -7.72 8.64
N GLY A 73 17.40 -6.40 8.88
CA GLY A 73 16.37 -5.52 8.33
C GLY A 73 16.42 -5.44 6.79
N ALA A 74 17.62 -5.36 6.21
CA ALA A 74 17.81 -5.38 4.76
C ALA A 74 17.40 -6.73 4.16
N ALA A 75 17.78 -7.85 4.79
CA ALA A 75 17.35 -9.18 4.37
C ALA A 75 15.83 -9.33 4.44
N ALA A 76 15.19 -8.80 5.50
CA ALA A 76 13.73 -8.79 5.63
C ALA A 76 13.05 -7.94 4.54
N ALA A 77 13.60 -6.77 4.21
CA ALA A 77 13.10 -5.92 3.12
C ALA A 77 13.21 -6.62 1.75
N VAL A 78 14.34 -7.28 1.48
CA VAL A 78 14.53 -8.08 0.25
C VAL A 78 13.58 -9.27 0.22
N ALA A 79 13.42 -9.97 1.33
CA ALA A 79 12.49 -11.09 1.43
C ALA A 79 11.03 -10.64 1.21
N ASP A 80 10.63 -9.49 1.75
CA ASP A 80 9.29 -8.92 1.50
C ASP A 80 9.06 -8.61 0.01
N LEU A 81 10.08 -8.07 -0.67
CA LEU A 81 9.99 -7.72 -2.09
C LEU A 81 9.81 -8.96 -3.00
N PHE A 82 10.53 -10.05 -2.72
CA PHE A 82 10.55 -11.22 -3.60
C PHE A 82 9.56 -12.33 -3.19
N PHE A 83 9.28 -12.47 -1.89
CA PHE A 83 8.49 -13.60 -1.36
C PHE A 83 7.29 -13.16 -0.50
N GLY A 84 7.23 -11.88 -0.09
CA GLY A 84 6.19 -11.34 0.78
C GLY A 84 5.12 -10.55 0.03
N SER A 85 5.05 -9.25 0.31
CA SER A 85 4.04 -8.35 -0.26
C SER A 85 4.19 -8.13 -1.77
N GLY A 86 5.41 -8.22 -2.29
CA GLY A 86 5.72 -7.84 -3.67
C GLY A 86 5.62 -6.32 -3.95
N ASP A 87 5.43 -5.51 -2.91
CA ASP A 87 5.28 -4.06 -3.01
C ASP A 87 6.62 -3.36 -2.75
N PHE A 88 7.16 -2.73 -3.80
CA PHE A 88 8.43 -2.02 -3.74
C PHE A 88 8.45 -0.94 -2.66
N LEU A 89 7.35 -0.18 -2.51
CA LEU A 89 7.30 0.91 -1.54
C LEU A 89 7.31 0.35 -0.12
N ALA A 90 6.57 -0.73 0.14
CA ALA A 90 6.56 -1.38 1.45
C ALA A 90 7.95 -1.92 1.84
N SER A 91 8.66 -2.52 0.89
CA SER A 91 10.02 -3.02 1.08
C SER A 91 11.03 -1.89 1.37
N VAL A 92 10.91 -0.75 0.67
CA VAL A 92 11.73 0.43 0.94
C VAL A 92 11.45 0.99 2.33
N VAL A 93 10.18 1.08 2.74
CA VAL A 93 9.86 1.55 4.11
C VAL A 93 10.43 0.60 5.17
N LEU A 94 10.35 -0.72 4.96
CA LEU A 94 10.97 -1.69 5.86
C LEU A 94 12.49 -1.47 6.02
N LEU A 95 13.18 -1.19 4.91
CA LEU A 95 14.61 -0.87 4.93
C LEU A 95 14.87 0.44 5.72
N VAL A 96 14.07 1.48 5.46
CA VAL A 96 14.17 2.78 6.14
C VAL A 96 13.97 2.63 7.65
N LEU A 97 12.95 1.89 8.08
CA LEU A 97 12.69 1.56 9.50
C LEU A 97 13.87 0.81 10.15
N GLY A 98 14.49 -0.12 9.41
CA GLY A 98 15.69 -0.82 9.85
C GLY A 98 16.88 0.12 10.07
N VAL A 99 17.14 1.03 9.14
CA VAL A 99 18.18 2.06 9.26
C VAL A 99 17.88 2.99 10.44
N GLN A 100 16.64 3.45 10.59
CA GLN A 100 16.21 4.33 11.67
C GLN A 100 16.41 3.67 13.04
N SER A 101 16.04 2.39 13.17
CA SER A 101 16.22 1.59 14.38
C SER A 101 17.69 1.56 14.83
N VAL A 102 18.62 1.29 13.92
CA VAL A 102 20.06 1.28 14.22
C VAL A 102 20.54 2.67 14.66
N LYS A 103 20.08 3.73 14.00
CA LYS A 103 20.45 5.10 14.35
C LYS A 103 19.94 5.54 15.71
N PHE A 104 18.75 5.11 16.13
CA PHE A 104 18.27 5.38 17.49
C PHE A 104 19.15 4.74 18.56
N LEU A 105 19.64 3.52 18.29
CA LEU A 105 20.46 2.73 19.21
C LEU A 105 21.94 3.14 19.24
N LEU A 106 22.46 3.80 18.20
CA LEU A 106 23.84 4.30 18.17
C LEU A 106 23.98 5.69 18.82
N SER A 107 25.22 6.02 19.21
CA SER A 107 25.56 7.35 19.72
C SER A 107 25.36 8.38 18.61
N LYS A 108 24.64 9.45 18.92
CA LYS A 108 24.24 10.47 17.93
C LYS A 108 25.34 11.51 17.81
N THR A 109 25.80 11.72 16.59
CA THR A 109 26.58 12.88 16.19
C THR A 109 25.63 13.99 15.71
N HIS A 110 26.14 15.21 15.58
CA HIS A 110 25.38 16.33 15.04
C HIS A 110 24.77 16.02 13.65
N ARG A 111 25.51 15.31 12.79
CA ARG A 111 25.04 14.88 11.45
C ARG A 111 23.89 13.89 11.51
N ASP A 112 23.82 13.06 12.55
CA ASP A 112 22.77 12.06 12.69
C ASP A 112 21.40 12.69 12.95
N GLY A 113 21.35 13.87 13.57
CA GLY A 113 20.11 14.59 13.81
C GLY A 113 19.42 15.00 12.50
N TRP A 114 20.18 15.63 11.59
CA TRP A 114 19.71 15.96 10.25
C TRP A 114 19.27 14.72 9.46
N GLN A 115 20.03 13.63 9.55
CA GLN A 115 19.68 12.38 8.85
C GLN A 115 18.42 11.72 9.42
N LEU A 116 18.19 11.78 10.74
CA LEU A 116 16.96 11.26 11.36
C LEU A 116 15.73 12.10 11.01
N CYS A 117 15.89 13.43 10.88
CA CYS A 117 14.83 14.28 10.34
C CYS A 117 14.50 13.91 8.88
N ALA A 118 15.52 13.69 8.04
CA ALA A 118 15.32 13.26 6.66
C ALA A 118 14.65 11.88 6.57
N ILE A 119 15.01 10.93 7.44
CA ILE A 119 14.36 9.62 7.53
C ILE A 119 12.89 9.75 7.95
N SER A 120 12.59 10.52 9.01
CA SER A 120 11.21 10.78 9.45
C SER A 120 10.37 11.45 8.35
N PHE A 121 10.97 12.35 7.57
CA PHE A 121 10.33 12.94 6.40
C PHE A 121 10.05 11.91 5.30
N LEU A 122 10.98 11.01 4.97
CA LEU A 122 10.76 9.94 4.00
C LEU A 122 9.64 8.99 4.44
N GLU A 123 9.59 8.64 5.73
CA GLU A 123 8.52 7.86 6.33
C GLU A 123 7.17 8.57 6.20
N PHE A 124 7.14 9.87 6.51
CA PHE A 124 5.94 10.70 6.36
C PHE A 124 5.47 10.76 4.90
N LEU A 125 6.39 10.89 3.94
CA LEU A 125 6.10 10.86 2.51
C LEU A 125 5.56 9.50 2.06
N ALA A 126 6.13 8.41 2.57
CA ALA A 126 5.64 7.06 2.26
C ALA A 126 4.21 6.85 2.79
N ALA A 127 3.89 7.36 3.97
CA ALA A 127 2.53 7.36 4.48
C ALA A 127 1.60 8.21 3.58
N ALA A 128 2.03 9.41 3.19
CA ALA A 128 1.28 10.29 2.28
C ALA A 128 0.98 9.62 0.93
N ALA A 129 1.94 8.85 0.41
CA ALA A 129 1.83 8.17 -0.88
C ALA A 129 0.83 6.99 -0.85
N THR A 130 0.56 6.41 0.31
CA THR A 130 -0.25 5.19 0.46
C THR A 130 -1.61 5.41 1.10
N THR A 131 -1.79 6.49 1.86
CA THR A 131 -3.04 6.77 2.58
C THR A 131 -4.00 7.65 1.79
N THR A 132 -5.30 7.38 1.90
CA THR A 132 -6.37 8.22 1.35
C THR A 132 -7.23 8.86 2.44
N GLU A 133 -6.85 8.69 3.71
CA GLU A 133 -7.65 9.08 4.85
C GLU A 133 -7.58 10.59 5.13
N ILE A 134 -8.73 11.20 5.45
CA ILE A 134 -8.82 12.63 5.78
C ILE A 134 -8.00 12.97 7.05
N GLN A 135 -7.83 12.00 7.95
CA GLN A 135 -7.05 12.13 9.18
C GLN A 135 -5.57 12.46 8.90
N PHE A 136 -5.06 12.13 7.72
CA PHE A 136 -3.70 12.48 7.31
C PHE A 136 -3.42 13.99 7.39
N ALA A 137 -4.43 14.84 7.14
CA ALA A 137 -4.29 16.29 7.24
C ALA A 137 -3.86 16.75 8.64
N ALA A 138 -4.38 16.12 9.70
CA ALA A 138 -3.99 16.42 11.08
C ALA A 138 -2.53 16.01 11.35
N PHE A 139 -2.12 14.83 10.87
CA PHE A 139 -0.73 14.39 10.96
C PHE A 139 0.21 15.32 10.19
N LEU A 140 -0.18 15.81 9.01
CA LEU A 140 0.59 16.78 8.23
C LEU A 140 0.80 18.09 8.99
N PHE A 141 -0.26 18.64 9.58
CA PHE A 141 -0.18 19.87 10.36
C PHE A 141 0.80 19.74 11.53
N LEU A 142 0.66 18.65 12.31
CA LEU A 142 1.54 18.36 13.43
C LEU A 142 2.99 18.11 12.99
N PHE A 143 3.19 17.36 11.91
CA PHE A 143 4.51 17.06 11.36
C PHE A 143 5.23 18.33 10.93
N LEU A 144 4.55 19.29 10.29
CA LEU A 144 5.13 20.57 9.89
C LEU A 144 5.59 21.40 11.10
N GLY A 145 4.77 21.49 12.15
CA GLY A 145 5.13 22.18 13.38
C GLY A 145 6.32 21.54 14.11
N LEU A 146 6.32 20.21 14.20
CA LEU A 146 7.44 19.45 14.78
C LEU A 146 8.71 19.58 13.93
N SER A 147 8.61 19.61 12.60
CA SER A 147 9.74 19.81 11.69
C SER A 147 10.37 21.19 11.90
N ALA A 148 9.56 22.24 11.95
CA ALA A 148 10.06 23.59 12.21
C ALA A 148 10.79 23.67 13.57
N GLY A 149 10.24 23.03 14.61
CA GLY A 149 10.88 22.93 15.92
C GLY A 149 12.20 22.15 15.90
N ALA A 150 12.24 21.02 15.18
CA ALA A 150 13.44 20.20 15.01
C ALA A 150 14.54 20.93 14.24
N MET A 151 14.20 21.64 13.17
CA MET A 151 15.15 22.46 12.41
C MET A 151 15.72 23.59 13.28
N TRP A 152 14.87 24.27 14.05
CA TRP A 152 15.31 25.27 15.01
C TRP A 152 16.26 24.67 16.06
N ALA A 153 15.95 23.48 16.57
CA ALA A 153 16.79 22.78 17.55
C ALA A 153 18.19 22.46 16.98
N LEU A 154 18.26 21.93 15.76
CA LEU A 154 19.53 21.63 15.10
C LEU A 154 20.33 22.89 14.81
N GLN A 155 19.70 23.96 14.30
CA GLN A 155 20.38 25.22 14.06
C GLN A 155 20.91 25.86 15.35
N ALA A 156 20.17 25.71 16.45
CA ALA A 156 20.58 26.17 17.77
C ALA A 156 21.77 25.37 18.32
N GLU A 157 21.83 24.06 18.05
CA GLU A 157 22.99 23.21 18.36
C GLU A 157 24.23 23.66 17.56
N GLU A 158 24.10 23.84 16.23
CA GLU A 158 25.19 24.34 15.38
C GLU A 158 25.74 25.69 15.84
N ALA A 159 24.83 26.63 16.16
CA ALA A 159 25.22 27.96 16.60
C ALA A 159 25.96 27.94 17.95
N ALA A 160 25.57 27.04 18.85
CA ALA A 160 26.23 26.86 20.15
C ALA A 160 27.62 26.23 20.00
N GLU A 161 27.79 25.26 19.09
CA GLU A 161 29.08 24.63 18.81
C GLU A 161 30.06 25.57 18.09
N ALA A 162 29.55 26.46 17.21
CA ALA A 162 30.35 27.44 16.48
C ALA A 162 30.82 28.64 17.32
N GLY A 163 30.56 28.66 18.63
CA GLY A 163 30.90 29.78 19.51
C GLY A 163 30.06 31.05 19.26
N GLY A 164 28.90 30.90 18.60
CA GLY A 164 27.98 31.99 18.33
C GLY A 164 27.33 32.56 19.59
N VAL A 165 26.91 33.82 19.51
CA VAL A 165 26.18 34.56 20.56
C VAL A 165 25.08 33.67 21.17
N ALA A 166 25.02 33.65 22.51
CA ALA A 166 24.00 32.93 23.27
C ALA A 166 22.61 33.13 22.63
N ILE A 167 21.93 32.03 22.33
CA ILE A 167 20.59 32.01 21.71
C ILE A 167 19.76 33.11 22.41
N PRO A 168 19.30 34.15 21.69
CA PRO A 168 18.52 35.20 22.32
C PRO A 168 17.34 34.53 23.02
N ARG A 169 17.12 34.86 24.30
CA ARG A 169 15.95 34.39 25.06
C ARG A 169 14.70 34.95 24.39
N THR A 170 14.24 34.29 23.33
CA THR A 170 12.97 34.59 22.69
C THR A 170 11.86 34.27 23.68
N ARG A 171 10.88 35.16 23.79
CA ARG A 171 9.71 34.90 24.64
C ARG A 171 9.05 33.60 24.14
N ALA A 172 8.77 32.66 25.04
CA ALA A 172 8.20 31.36 24.67
C ALA A 172 6.95 31.50 23.77
N GLY A 173 6.10 32.51 24.03
CA GLY A 173 4.94 32.81 23.19
C GLY A 173 5.29 33.23 21.76
N PHE A 174 6.40 33.95 21.54
CA PHE A 174 6.86 34.33 20.20
C PHE A 174 7.40 33.11 19.44
N THR A 175 8.13 32.21 20.12
CA THR A 175 8.59 30.95 19.52
C THR A 175 7.41 30.04 19.15
N VAL A 176 6.41 29.90 20.03
CA VAL A 176 5.20 29.12 19.73
C VAL A 176 4.42 29.74 18.57
N LEU A 177 4.26 31.06 18.55
CA LEU A 177 3.57 31.77 17.48
C LEU A 177 4.26 31.56 16.13
N THR A 178 5.58 31.69 16.08
CA THR A 178 6.35 31.49 14.84
C THR A 178 6.27 30.05 14.34
N LEU A 179 6.41 29.05 15.22
CA LEU A 179 6.20 27.64 14.86
C LEU A 179 4.79 27.37 14.33
N LEU A 180 3.77 27.92 14.99
CA LEU A 180 2.38 27.81 14.56
C LEU A 180 2.18 28.46 13.20
N LEU A 181 2.72 29.67 12.99
CA LEU A 181 2.63 30.38 11.72
C LEU A 181 3.27 29.56 10.59
N THR A 182 4.46 29.01 10.82
CA THR A 182 5.14 28.14 9.84
C THR A 182 4.31 26.90 9.52
N ALA A 183 3.73 26.23 10.53
CA ALA A 183 2.86 25.08 10.33
C ALA A 183 1.60 25.43 9.54
N VAL A 184 0.92 26.54 9.89
CA VAL A 184 -0.28 27.01 9.19
C VAL A 184 0.04 27.39 7.75
N THR A 185 1.11 28.18 7.51
CA THR A 185 1.50 28.58 6.16
C THR A 185 1.89 27.37 5.31
N GLY A 186 2.68 26.44 5.84
CA GLY A 186 3.04 25.21 5.14
C GLY A 186 1.84 24.31 4.85
N PHE A 187 0.90 24.22 5.78
CA PHE A 187 -0.34 23.46 5.61
C PHE A 187 -1.22 24.08 4.52
N CYS A 188 -1.45 25.39 4.56
CA CYS A 188 -2.22 26.10 3.54
C CYS A 188 -1.57 25.95 2.16
N LEU A 189 -0.25 26.08 2.05
CA LEU A 189 0.47 25.87 0.80
C LEU A 189 0.29 24.45 0.28
N THR A 190 0.41 23.45 1.14
CA THR A 190 0.20 22.05 0.77
C THR A 190 -1.24 21.79 0.34
N ALA A 191 -2.22 22.40 1.01
CA ALA A 191 -3.64 22.30 0.64
C ALA A 191 -3.91 22.91 -0.74
N VAL A 192 -3.30 24.05 -1.06
CA VAL A 192 -3.37 24.65 -2.40
C VAL A 192 -2.72 23.72 -3.44
N MET A 193 -1.52 23.20 -3.16
CA MET A 193 -0.87 22.24 -4.05
C MET A 193 -1.73 20.99 -4.27
N PHE A 194 -2.40 20.49 -3.23
CA PHE A 194 -3.31 19.36 -3.33
C PHE A 194 -4.53 19.66 -4.19
N ALA A 195 -5.10 20.87 -4.09
CA ALA A 195 -6.23 21.27 -4.93
C ALA A 195 -5.84 21.44 -6.41
N VAL A 196 -4.63 21.93 -6.68
CA VAL A 196 -4.11 22.16 -8.05
C VAL A 196 -3.58 20.87 -8.68
N THR A 197 -3.02 19.96 -7.88
CA THR A 197 -2.44 18.72 -8.38
C THR A 197 -3.53 17.67 -8.50
N PRO A 198 -3.96 17.28 -9.72
CA PRO A 198 -4.85 16.15 -9.87
C PRO A 198 -4.14 14.94 -9.25
N ARG A 199 -4.77 14.29 -8.27
CA ARG A 199 -4.23 13.10 -7.61
C ARG A 199 -4.29 11.92 -8.59
N ILE A 200 -3.45 11.95 -9.62
CA ILE A 200 -3.35 10.91 -10.64
C ILE A 200 -2.61 9.73 -10.00
N GLY A 201 -3.10 8.51 -10.22
CA GLY A 201 -2.69 7.27 -9.54
C GLY A 201 -1.24 6.83 -9.76
N ILE A 202 -0.26 7.60 -9.32
CA ILE A 202 1.15 7.23 -9.26
C ILE A 202 1.34 5.93 -8.45
N GLU A 203 0.47 5.68 -7.44
CA GLU A 203 0.38 4.40 -6.72
C GLU A 203 0.10 3.22 -7.68
N GLN A 204 -0.79 3.38 -8.66
CA GLN A 204 -1.08 2.34 -9.65
C GLN A 204 0.11 2.13 -10.59
N PHE A 205 0.85 3.19 -10.93
CA PHE A 205 2.05 3.08 -11.77
C PHE A 205 3.19 2.33 -11.04
N LEU A 206 3.43 2.64 -9.77
CA LEU A 206 4.44 1.96 -8.93
C LEU A 206 4.06 0.50 -8.61
N ARG A 207 2.78 0.20 -8.36
CA ARG A 207 2.29 -1.19 -8.18
C ARG A 207 2.34 -2.00 -9.49
N ARG A 208 2.23 -1.35 -10.66
CA ARG A 208 2.29 -2.01 -11.99
C ARG A 208 3.67 -2.52 -12.35
N THR A 209 4.75 -1.99 -11.78
CA THR A 209 6.12 -2.43 -12.12
C THR A 209 6.40 -3.86 -11.67
N GLY A 210 5.68 -4.38 -10.67
CA GLY A 210 5.80 -5.77 -10.19
C GLY A 210 4.81 -6.77 -10.80
N SER A 211 3.65 -6.32 -11.29
CA SER A 211 2.63 -7.19 -11.90
C SER A 211 2.65 -7.05 -13.42
N ARG A 212 3.40 -7.94 -14.07
CA ARG A 212 3.50 -8.08 -15.54
C ARG A 212 2.11 -8.13 -16.19
N GLY A 213 1.66 -7.00 -16.74
CA GLY A 213 0.69 -6.93 -17.84
C GLY A 213 -0.79 -7.25 -17.56
N GLY A 214 -1.20 -7.54 -16.32
CA GLY A 214 -2.60 -7.86 -16.01
C GLY A 214 -3.50 -6.63 -15.89
N ILE A 215 -4.74 -6.72 -16.36
CA ILE A 215 -5.82 -5.78 -15.98
C ILE A 215 -6.08 -5.91 -14.47
N THR A 216 -6.19 -4.81 -13.73
CA THR A 216 -6.52 -4.85 -12.31
C THR A 216 -7.94 -5.45 -12.15
N GLY A 217 -8.15 -6.39 -11.22
CA GLY A 217 -9.50 -6.94 -10.93
C GLY A 217 -9.64 -8.48 -10.92
N PHE A 218 -8.68 -9.24 -11.48
CA PHE A 218 -8.74 -10.71 -11.52
C PHE A 218 -7.58 -11.44 -10.81
N THR A 219 -6.81 -10.73 -9.99
CA THR A 219 -5.78 -11.28 -9.08
C THR A 219 -6.36 -12.22 -8.02
N ASP A 220 -5.53 -13.02 -7.34
CA ASP A 220 -5.99 -13.92 -6.26
C ASP A 220 -6.57 -13.18 -5.04
N THR A 221 -6.29 -11.88 -4.95
CA THR A 221 -6.79 -10.97 -3.93
C THR A 221 -7.32 -9.69 -4.57
N ILE A 222 -8.37 -9.12 -3.97
CA ILE A 222 -8.96 -7.83 -4.35
C ILE A 222 -9.24 -6.98 -3.11
N SER A 223 -8.96 -5.68 -3.17
CA SER A 223 -9.37 -4.70 -2.16
C SER A 223 -10.46 -3.76 -2.72
N LEU A 224 -11.20 -3.06 -1.86
CA LEU A 224 -12.14 -2.03 -2.31
C LEU A 224 -11.45 -0.93 -3.16
N ARG A 225 -10.18 -0.64 -2.85
CA ARG A 225 -9.35 0.32 -3.59
C ARG A 225 -9.02 -0.16 -5.01
N ASP A 226 -8.89 -1.46 -5.21
CA ASP A 226 -8.62 -2.01 -6.55
C ASP A 226 -9.83 -1.89 -7.48
N VAL A 227 -11.05 -1.99 -6.95
CA VAL A 227 -12.29 -1.90 -7.73
C VAL A 227 -12.45 -0.53 -8.39
N THR A 228 -12.03 0.55 -7.72
CA THR A 228 -12.09 1.90 -8.29
C THR A 228 -11.07 2.09 -9.41
N SER A 229 -9.92 1.41 -9.36
CA SER A 229 -8.91 1.45 -10.42
C SER A 229 -9.42 0.90 -11.76
N VAL A 230 -10.24 -0.15 -11.72
CA VAL A 230 -10.82 -0.78 -12.92
C VAL A 230 -11.77 0.17 -13.63
N LYS A 231 -12.53 0.98 -12.88
CA LYS A 231 -13.51 1.91 -13.44
C LYS A 231 -12.88 3.04 -14.28
N VAL A 232 -11.61 3.36 -14.05
CA VAL A 232 -10.88 4.41 -14.79
C VAL A 232 -10.20 3.85 -16.05
N ASP A 233 -9.97 2.54 -16.10
CA ASP A 233 -9.33 1.88 -17.23
C ASP A 233 -10.32 1.65 -18.38
N ARG A 234 -10.03 2.23 -19.55
CA ARG A 234 -10.88 2.13 -20.75
C ARG A 234 -10.46 0.99 -21.70
N ARG A 235 -9.56 0.10 -21.28
CA ARG A 235 -9.18 -1.06 -22.09
C ARG A 235 -10.38 -1.99 -22.30
N ILE A 236 -10.56 -2.41 -23.55
CA ILE A 236 -11.61 -3.37 -23.92
C ILE A 236 -11.20 -4.75 -23.40
N VAL A 237 -12.07 -5.37 -22.60
CA VAL A 237 -11.84 -6.71 -22.01
C VAL A 237 -12.55 -7.80 -22.81
N ALA A 238 -13.77 -7.50 -23.26
CA ALA A 238 -14.56 -8.40 -24.07
C ALA A 238 -15.49 -7.60 -25.00
N ARG A 239 -15.80 -8.18 -26.15
CA ARG A 239 -16.91 -7.76 -27.02
C ARG A 239 -17.93 -8.89 -27.04
N ILE A 240 -19.20 -8.52 -26.96
CA ILE A 240 -20.29 -9.48 -26.80
C ILE A 240 -21.33 -9.20 -27.86
N GLU A 241 -21.69 -10.24 -28.60
CA GLU A 241 -22.80 -10.24 -29.54
C GLU A 241 -23.88 -11.18 -29.01
N PHE A 242 -25.15 -10.85 -29.27
CA PHE A 242 -26.28 -11.65 -28.81
C PHE A 242 -27.07 -12.16 -30.01
N PRO A 243 -26.68 -13.31 -30.60
CA PRO A 243 -27.39 -13.88 -31.75
C PRO A 243 -28.85 -14.23 -31.44
N GLU A 244 -29.14 -14.64 -30.21
CA GLU A 244 -30.47 -15.06 -29.79
C GLU A 244 -30.73 -14.63 -28.35
N LEU A 245 -31.81 -13.88 -28.11
CA LEU A 245 -32.23 -13.46 -26.77
C LEU A 245 -33.63 -13.96 -26.50
N ALA A 246 -33.80 -14.63 -25.36
CA ALA A 246 -35.12 -15.01 -24.88
C ALA A 246 -36.01 -13.76 -24.64
N PRO A 247 -37.34 -13.89 -24.77
CA PRO A 247 -38.27 -12.79 -24.54
C PRO A 247 -38.11 -12.18 -23.13
N GLY A 248 -38.09 -10.84 -23.05
CA GLY A 248 -37.98 -10.11 -21.78
C GLY A 248 -36.56 -9.97 -21.24
N VAL A 249 -35.53 -10.42 -21.96
CA VAL A 249 -34.12 -10.25 -21.56
C VAL A 249 -33.55 -8.97 -22.14
N SER A 250 -33.05 -8.09 -21.27
CA SER A 250 -32.33 -6.91 -21.70
C SER A 250 -30.81 -7.11 -21.54
N PRO A 251 -29.99 -6.86 -22.58
CA PRO A 251 -28.53 -6.99 -22.47
C PRO A 251 -27.87 -6.19 -21.32
N PRO A 252 -28.31 -4.96 -20.98
CA PRO A 252 -27.71 -4.18 -19.90
C PRO A 252 -27.88 -4.78 -18.50
N GLU A 253 -28.90 -5.62 -18.29
CA GLU A 253 -29.15 -6.28 -17.00
C GLU A 253 -28.36 -7.58 -16.84
N LEU A 254 -27.68 -8.03 -17.90
CA LEU A 254 -26.89 -9.25 -17.88
C LEU A 254 -25.54 -9.01 -17.21
N HIS A 255 -25.29 -9.79 -16.14
CA HIS A 255 -24.05 -9.72 -15.39
C HIS A 255 -23.10 -10.84 -15.81
N LEU A 256 -21.91 -10.46 -16.28
CA LEU A 256 -20.83 -11.40 -16.54
C LEU A 256 -20.08 -11.71 -15.25
N ARG A 257 -20.06 -12.98 -14.87
CA ARG A 257 -19.26 -13.48 -13.76
C ARG A 257 -17.85 -13.79 -14.27
N GLY A 258 -16.85 -13.28 -13.55
CA GLY A 258 -15.43 -13.60 -13.80
C GLY A 258 -14.73 -14.21 -12.59
N ALA A 259 -14.97 -13.71 -11.38
CA ALA A 259 -14.35 -14.26 -10.17
C ALA A 259 -15.25 -14.10 -8.94
N THR A 260 -15.08 -15.00 -7.99
CA THR A 260 -15.69 -14.92 -6.66
C THR A 260 -14.61 -14.95 -5.60
N TYR A 261 -14.74 -14.06 -4.60
CA TYR A 261 -13.83 -13.99 -3.47
C TYR A 261 -14.62 -14.30 -2.20
N THR A 262 -14.25 -15.36 -1.50
CA THR A 262 -15.09 -15.95 -0.44
C THR A 262 -14.51 -15.77 0.96
N ARG A 263 -13.28 -15.28 1.08
CA ARG A 263 -12.62 -15.05 2.37
C ARG A 263 -12.25 -13.58 2.49
N PHE A 264 -12.70 -12.95 3.57
CA PHE A 264 -12.29 -11.60 3.94
C PHE A 264 -11.30 -11.69 5.10
N ASP A 265 -10.16 -11.01 4.98
CA ASP A 265 -9.10 -11.00 6.02
C ASP A 265 -9.10 -9.73 6.89
N GLY A 266 -10.09 -8.86 6.70
CA GLY A 266 -10.20 -7.57 7.40
C GLY A 266 -9.88 -6.37 6.50
N THR A 267 -9.09 -6.55 5.44
CA THR A 267 -8.81 -5.47 4.47
C THR A 267 -8.96 -5.91 3.01
N LYS A 268 -8.72 -7.18 2.70
CA LYS A 268 -8.74 -7.75 1.35
C LYS A 268 -9.64 -8.98 1.29
N TRP A 269 -10.24 -9.16 0.12
CA TRP A 269 -10.97 -10.36 -0.25
C TRP A 269 -10.04 -11.30 -1.00
N ARG A 270 -9.97 -12.57 -0.57
CA ARG A 270 -9.14 -13.62 -1.16
C ARG A 270 -10.00 -14.72 -1.74
N ARG A 271 -9.53 -15.32 -2.83
CA ARG A 271 -10.18 -16.50 -3.41
C ARG A 271 -10.15 -17.69 -2.44
N GLY A 272 -11.22 -18.48 -2.44
CA GLY A 272 -11.28 -19.74 -1.71
C GLY A 272 -10.35 -20.77 -2.36
N LYS A 273 -9.67 -21.58 -1.54
CA LYS A 273 -8.96 -22.78 -2.02
C LYS A 273 -9.98 -23.88 -2.29
N SER A 274 -10.67 -23.82 -3.43
CA SER A 274 -11.57 -24.91 -3.85
C SER A 274 -10.78 -25.90 -4.73
N PRO A 275 -10.96 -27.22 -4.56
CA PRO A 275 -10.43 -28.18 -5.52
C PRO A 275 -11.05 -27.89 -6.89
N HIS A 276 -10.17 -27.66 -7.86
CA HIS A 276 -10.59 -27.29 -9.21
C HIS A 276 -10.95 -28.56 -9.97
N GLY A 277 -12.25 -28.88 -10.03
CA GLY A 277 -12.78 -29.98 -10.83
C GLY A 277 -12.66 -29.67 -12.33
N ARG A 278 -12.47 -30.70 -13.15
CA ARG A 278 -12.46 -30.56 -14.61
C ARG A 278 -13.89 -30.52 -15.13
N VAL A 279 -14.20 -29.54 -15.99
CA VAL A 279 -15.51 -29.47 -16.65
C VAL A 279 -15.58 -30.54 -17.74
N PRO A 280 -16.64 -31.38 -17.79
CA PRO A 280 -16.83 -32.35 -18.85
C PRO A 280 -16.93 -31.67 -20.21
N ASN A 281 -16.23 -32.21 -21.20
CA ASN A 281 -16.22 -31.67 -22.56
C ASN A 281 -16.30 -32.77 -23.62
N ALA A 282 -17.00 -32.46 -24.71
CA ALA A 282 -17.06 -33.27 -25.93
C ALA A 282 -16.53 -32.41 -27.08
N GLY A 283 -15.23 -32.53 -27.38
CA GLY A 283 -14.55 -31.66 -28.34
C GLY A 283 -14.54 -30.21 -27.88
N SER A 284 -15.14 -29.33 -28.68
CA SER A 284 -15.30 -27.88 -28.41
C SER A 284 -16.50 -27.54 -27.53
N HIS A 285 -17.34 -28.51 -27.16
CA HIS A 285 -18.56 -28.28 -26.38
C HIS A 285 -18.36 -28.67 -24.91
N TYR A 286 -18.61 -27.72 -24.00
CA TYR A 286 -18.45 -27.86 -22.55
C TYR A 286 -19.81 -27.76 -21.88
N LEU A 287 -20.14 -28.74 -21.05
CA LEU A 287 -21.40 -28.75 -20.29
C LEU A 287 -21.13 -28.27 -18.85
N LEU A 288 -21.75 -27.15 -18.47
CA LEU A 288 -21.49 -26.46 -17.21
C LEU A 288 -22.60 -26.70 -16.18
N SER A 289 -23.83 -26.85 -16.65
CA SER A 289 -25.00 -27.15 -15.82
C SER A 289 -25.97 -28.04 -16.60
N ALA A 290 -26.77 -28.83 -15.88
CA ALA A 290 -27.88 -29.56 -16.49
C ALA A 290 -28.93 -28.57 -17.00
N GLN A 291 -29.42 -28.82 -18.22
CA GLN A 291 -30.42 -27.96 -18.86
C GLN A 291 -31.71 -27.92 -18.03
N LYS A 292 -32.11 -26.73 -17.60
CA LYS A 292 -33.44 -26.48 -17.04
C LYS A 292 -34.38 -26.08 -18.19
N ALA A 293 -35.63 -26.52 -18.15
CA ALA A 293 -36.64 -26.17 -19.16
C ALA A 293 -36.98 -24.66 -19.08
N ALA A 294 -36.13 -23.84 -19.69
CA ALA A 294 -36.27 -22.40 -19.79
C ALA A 294 -35.82 -21.97 -21.20
N PRO A 295 -36.39 -20.89 -21.76
CA PRO A 295 -35.91 -20.34 -23.02
C PRO A 295 -34.47 -19.90 -22.84
N LEU A 296 -33.57 -20.44 -23.68
CA LEU A 296 -32.15 -20.14 -23.62
C LEU A 296 -31.86 -18.91 -24.49
N SER A 297 -30.96 -18.07 -24.00
CA SER A 297 -30.30 -17.03 -24.77
C SER A 297 -28.92 -17.51 -25.20
N SER A 298 -28.44 -16.99 -26.32
CA SER A 298 -27.12 -17.23 -26.87
C SER A 298 -26.33 -15.91 -26.90
N ALA A 299 -25.10 -15.95 -26.40
CA ALA A 299 -24.15 -14.85 -26.49
C ALA A 299 -22.83 -15.35 -27.05
N GLU A 300 -22.26 -14.60 -27.98
CA GLU A 300 -20.92 -14.82 -28.49
C GLU A 300 -19.96 -13.81 -27.86
N ILE A 301 -18.93 -14.32 -27.18
CA ILE A 301 -17.99 -13.51 -26.41
C ILE A 301 -16.60 -13.61 -27.04
N PHE A 302 -16.07 -12.46 -27.43
CA PHE A 302 -14.70 -12.27 -27.88
C PHE A 302 -13.91 -11.64 -26.73
N MET A 303 -13.06 -12.43 -26.07
CA MET A 303 -12.24 -11.97 -24.96
C MET A 303 -10.85 -11.56 -25.45
N GLU A 304 -10.39 -10.38 -25.05
CA GLU A 304 -9.03 -9.91 -25.30
C GLU A 304 -8.03 -10.61 -24.36
N PRO A 305 -6.72 -10.65 -24.70
CA PRO A 305 -5.71 -11.24 -23.83
C PRO A 305 -5.52 -10.40 -22.55
N ILE A 306 -6.13 -10.81 -21.45
CA ILE A 306 -6.10 -10.05 -20.18
C ILE A 306 -5.02 -10.52 -19.18
N GLY A 307 -4.23 -11.54 -19.56
CA GLY A 307 -3.15 -12.09 -18.73
C GLY A 307 -3.61 -12.97 -17.57
N TYR A 308 -4.92 -13.25 -17.47
CA TYR A 308 -5.51 -14.12 -16.47
C TYR A 308 -6.27 -15.28 -17.10
N SER A 309 -6.25 -16.42 -16.41
CA SER A 309 -6.92 -17.65 -16.78
C SER A 309 -8.40 -17.64 -16.36
N VAL A 310 -9.18 -16.66 -16.81
CA VAL A 310 -10.60 -16.52 -16.44
C VAL A 310 -11.49 -16.73 -17.65
N LEU A 311 -12.64 -17.38 -17.45
CA LEU A 311 -13.69 -17.49 -18.46
C LEU A 311 -14.92 -16.74 -17.99
N PHE A 312 -15.38 -15.77 -18.78
CA PHE A 312 -16.58 -14.99 -18.46
C PHE A 312 -17.82 -15.77 -18.86
N VAL A 313 -18.78 -15.87 -17.94
CA VAL A 313 -20.05 -16.56 -18.20
C VAL A 313 -21.19 -15.80 -17.56
N TYR A 314 -22.40 -15.95 -18.12
CA TYR A 314 -23.62 -15.45 -17.49
C TYR A 314 -24.09 -16.40 -16.39
N ALA A 315 -24.84 -15.86 -15.44
CA ALA A 315 -25.56 -16.70 -14.49
C ALA A 315 -26.52 -17.64 -15.24
N GLY A 316 -26.62 -18.90 -14.81
CA GLY A 316 -27.46 -19.90 -15.48
C GLY A 316 -26.91 -20.41 -16.82
N THR A 317 -25.61 -20.25 -17.08
CA THR A 317 -24.97 -20.85 -18.27
C THR A 317 -25.08 -22.38 -18.25
N VAL A 318 -25.59 -22.94 -19.34
CA VAL A 318 -25.79 -24.38 -19.53
C VAL A 318 -24.60 -24.98 -20.28
N SER A 319 -24.20 -24.37 -21.39
CA SER A 319 -23.08 -24.83 -22.20
C SER A 319 -22.23 -23.68 -22.74
N VAL A 320 -20.97 -24.01 -23.00
CA VAL A 320 -20.01 -23.15 -23.69
C VAL A 320 -19.44 -23.92 -24.87
N GLU A 321 -19.31 -23.25 -26.00
CA GLU A 321 -18.74 -23.82 -27.22
C GLU A 321 -17.56 -22.97 -27.70
N GLY A 322 -16.40 -23.59 -27.91
CA GLY A 322 -15.21 -22.92 -28.44
C GLY A 322 -13.91 -23.68 -28.24
N ALA A 323 -12.83 -23.16 -28.85
CA ALA A 323 -11.48 -23.73 -28.73
C ALA A 323 -10.78 -23.27 -27.43
N LEU A 324 -11.30 -23.71 -26.28
CA LEU A 324 -10.90 -23.22 -24.95
C LEU A 324 -9.91 -24.12 -24.19
N GLY A 325 -9.66 -25.34 -24.68
CA GLY A 325 -8.81 -26.32 -24.00
C GLY A 325 -9.41 -26.79 -22.67
N GLU A 326 -8.57 -27.11 -21.68
CA GLU A 326 -9.07 -27.57 -20.39
C GLU A 326 -9.69 -26.43 -19.59
N ILE A 327 -10.97 -26.59 -19.21
CA ILE A 327 -11.69 -25.69 -18.31
C ILE A 327 -11.78 -26.34 -16.93
N ARG A 328 -11.43 -25.57 -15.91
CA ARG A 328 -11.52 -25.97 -14.51
C ARG A 328 -12.55 -25.13 -13.77
N THR A 329 -13.32 -25.76 -12.88
CA THR A 329 -14.34 -25.10 -12.06
C THR A 329 -14.11 -25.29 -10.57
N ASP A 330 -14.51 -24.30 -9.78
CA ASP A 330 -14.51 -24.36 -8.32
C ASP A 330 -15.82 -24.89 -7.71
N GLY A 331 -16.77 -25.27 -8.57
CA GLY A 331 -18.11 -25.73 -8.19
C GLY A 331 -19.08 -24.61 -7.78
N ARG A 332 -18.66 -23.34 -7.88
CA ARG A 332 -19.46 -22.16 -7.51
C ARG A 332 -19.72 -21.23 -8.71
N GLY A 333 -19.65 -21.79 -9.91
CA GLY A 333 -19.85 -21.05 -11.16
C GLY A 333 -18.70 -20.13 -11.55
N ASN A 334 -17.48 -20.38 -11.06
CA ASN A 334 -16.26 -19.78 -11.63
C ASN A 334 -15.54 -20.80 -12.51
N TYR A 335 -15.01 -20.32 -13.63
CA TYR A 335 -14.38 -21.16 -14.64
C TYR A 335 -13.02 -20.58 -15.04
N ARG A 336 -12.01 -21.44 -15.15
CA ARG A 336 -10.63 -21.08 -15.46
C ARG A 336 -10.12 -21.85 -16.66
N LEU A 337 -9.41 -21.14 -17.53
CA LEU A 337 -8.75 -21.69 -18.72
C LEU A 337 -7.34 -22.18 -18.38
N SER A 338 -6.86 -23.23 -19.03
CA SER A 338 -5.46 -23.66 -18.84
C SER A 338 -4.44 -22.67 -19.44
N ALA A 339 -4.83 -21.92 -20.50
CA ALA A 339 -3.98 -20.95 -21.18
C ALA A 339 -4.70 -19.59 -21.35
N GLY A 340 -4.37 -18.61 -20.49
CA GLY A 340 -4.98 -17.26 -20.50
C GLY A 340 -4.19 -16.20 -21.29
N LYS A 341 -3.40 -16.60 -22.29
CA LYS A 341 -2.43 -15.71 -22.98
C LYS A 341 -2.83 -15.29 -24.39
N SER A 342 -3.89 -15.86 -24.95
CA SER A 342 -4.39 -15.52 -26.28
C SER A 342 -5.83 -15.03 -26.21
N ALA A 343 -6.23 -14.23 -27.20
CA ALA A 343 -7.63 -13.89 -27.38
C ALA A 343 -8.43 -15.19 -27.62
N VAL A 344 -9.62 -15.25 -27.04
CA VAL A 344 -10.49 -16.42 -27.17
C VAL A 344 -11.89 -15.99 -27.57
N ARG A 345 -12.47 -16.73 -28.52
CA ARG A 345 -13.85 -16.59 -28.99
C ARG A 345 -14.60 -17.83 -28.56
N TYR A 346 -15.76 -17.64 -27.94
CA TYR A 346 -16.63 -18.73 -27.51
C TYR A 346 -18.08 -18.29 -27.47
N GLN A 347 -18.97 -19.24 -27.70
CA GLN A 347 -20.41 -19.07 -27.58
C GLN A 347 -20.89 -19.61 -26.24
N VAL A 348 -21.82 -18.91 -25.62
CA VAL A 348 -22.41 -19.26 -24.32
C VAL A 348 -23.92 -19.39 -24.49
N ARG A 349 -24.48 -20.51 -24.06
CA ARG A 349 -25.94 -20.68 -23.94
C ARG A 349 -26.35 -20.61 -22.48
N PHE A 350 -27.26 -19.70 -22.14
CA PHE A 350 -27.64 -19.42 -20.75
C PHE A 350 -29.14 -19.23 -20.59
N ALA A 351 -29.66 -19.60 -19.42
CA ALA A 351 -31.04 -19.36 -19.05
C ALA A 351 -31.15 -18.02 -18.28
N PRO A 352 -31.95 -17.04 -18.75
CA PRO A 352 -32.18 -15.80 -18.04
C PRO A 352 -32.98 -16.07 -16.76
N GLY A 353 -32.58 -15.47 -15.64
CA GLY A 353 -33.26 -15.64 -14.35
C GLY A 353 -32.70 -16.73 -13.43
N GLY A 354 -31.57 -17.34 -13.79
CA GLY A 354 -30.80 -18.13 -12.83
C GLY A 354 -30.15 -17.20 -11.79
N SER A 355 -30.76 -17.08 -10.60
CA SER A 355 -30.05 -16.57 -9.42
C SER A 355 -28.76 -17.38 -9.27
N PRO A 356 -27.60 -16.76 -8.97
CA PRO A 356 -26.42 -17.54 -8.65
C PRO A 356 -26.73 -18.45 -7.44
N PRO A 357 -26.34 -19.73 -7.46
CA PRO A 357 -26.40 -20.57 -6.27
C PRO A 357 -25.45 -20.03 -5.18
#